data_AF-A0A5C9C4M7-F1
#
_entry.id   AF-A0A5C9C4M7-F1
#
_cell.length_a   1.000
_cell.length_b   1.000
_cell.length_c   1.000
_cell.angle_alpha   90.00
_cell.angle_beta   90.00
_cell.angle_gamma   90.00
#
_symmetry.space_group_name_H-M   'P 1'
#
loop_
_entity.id
_entity.type
_entity.pdbx_description
1 polymer ?
#
loop_
_entity_poly.entity_id
_entity_poly.type
_entity_poly.pdbx_seq_one_letter_code
_entity_poly.pdbx_strand_id
1 'polypeptide(L)'
;VVEHLRRVMTFDPYLFPWNHDRRTLDVEFHRIQAAARFKDEKGEEQSIYLPCREKHEHTDACHRYGFHDLRRAFATRNESLSVNDLQGLMRHKSYQTTQRYINMTNRLREAVDSIKVPDVFAARVAN
;
A
#
# COMPACT_ATOMS: atom_id res chain seq x y z
N VAL A 1 16.49 -3.02 14.03
CA VAL A 1 16.44 -1.56 13.82
C VAL A 1 17.17 -1.28 12.52
N VAL A 2 16.55 -0.51 11.62
CA VAL A 2 16.90 -0.37 10.19
C VAL A 2 18.28 0.29 10.03
N GLU A 3 19.22 -0.34 9.34
CA GLU A 3 20.58 0.16 9.06
C GLU A 3 20.59 1.60 8.50
N HIS A 4 19.54 1.97 7.75
CA HIS A 4 19.35 3.30 7.17
C HIS A 4 19.04 4.40 8.18
N LEU A 5 18.48 4.06 9.35
CA LEU A 5 18.22 5.02 10.43
C LEU A 5 19.45 5.26 11.30
N ARG A 6 20.46 4.38 11.22
CA ARG A 6 21.72 4.48 11.99
C ARG A 6 22.51 5.77 11.68
N ARG A 7 22.30 6.36 10.51
CA ARG A 7 22.92 7.64 10.11
C ARG A 7 22.31 8.86 10.79
N VAL A 8 21.14 8.72 11.42
CA VAL A 8 20.50 9.81 12.17
C VAL A 8 20.89 9.67 13.64
N MET A 9 22.16 9.93 13.97
CA MET A 9 22.55 10.14 15.37
C MET A 9 22.02 11.50 15.81
N THR A 10 20.90 11.50 16.52
CA THR A 10 20.31 12.71 17.09
C THR A 10 20.26 12.59 18.62
N PHE A 11 20.54 13.70 19.31
CA PHE A 11 20.34 13.83 20.76
C PHE A 11 18.88 14.22 21.11
N ASP A 12 18.04 14.35 20.09
CA ASP A 12 16.61 14.65 20.25
C ASP A 12 15.84 13.41 20.74
N PRO A 13 14.83 13.58 21.64
CA PRO A 13 14.00 12.47 22.11
C PRO A 13 13.16 11.79 21.00
N TYR A 14 13.02 12.42 19.83
CA TYR A 14 12.27 11.90 18.70
C TYR A 14 13.19 11.45 17.56
N LEU A 15 12.80 10.37 16.88
CA LEU A 15 13.50 9.87 15.68
C LEU A 15 13.51 10.92 14.54
N PHE A 16 12.45 11.72 14.45
CA PHE A 16 12.35 12.86 13.54
C PHE A 16 11.96 14.11 14.34
N PRO A 17 12.80 15.15 14.42
CA PRO A 17 12.53 16.38 15.17
C PRO A 17 11.55 17.31 14.41
N TRP A 18 10.57 16.73 13.71
CA TRP A 18 9.55 17.43 12.92
C TRP A 18 8.21 17.50 13.65
N ASN A 19 8.25 17.54 14.98
CA ASN A 19 7.11 17.43 15.89
C ASN A 19 6.27 18.70 16.01
N HIS A 20 6.55 19.76 15.24
CA HIS A 20 5.93 21.07 15.46
C HIS A 20 4.68 21.36 14.61
N ASP A 21 4.54 20.77 13.40
CA ASP A 21 3.31 20.91 12.60
C ASP A 21 3.15 19.80 11.55
N ARG A 22 2.07 19.02 11.65
CA ARG A 22 1.68 17.99 10.66
C ARG A 22 1.59 18.57 9.24
N ARG A 23 1.12 19.81 9.09
CA ARG A 23 0.98 20.46 7.78
C ARG A 23 2.32 20.64 7.08
N THR A 24 3.42 20.78 7.83
CA THR A 24 4.76 20.88 7.24
C THR A 24 5.12 19.61 6.49
N LEU A 25 4.80 18.44 7.04
CA LEU A 25 5.02 17.16 6.34
C LEU A 25 4.18 17.05 5.07
N ASP A 26 2.92 17.46 5.11
CA ASP A 26 2.05 17.45 3.93
C ASP A 26 2.60 18.41 2.85
N VAL A 27 3.06 19.60 3.23
CA VAL A 27 3.66 20.59 2.31
C VAL A 27 4.92 20.03 1.65
N GLU A 28 5.85 19.46 2.42
CA GLU A 28 7.07 18.89 1.84
C GLU A 28 6.74 17.67 0.96
N PHE A 29 5.80 16.83 1.38
CA PHE A 29 5.38 15.69 0.57
C PHE A 29 4.73 16.12 -0.76
N HIS A 30 3.95 17.19 -0.71
CA HIS A 30 3.37 17.85 -1.88
C HIS A 30 4.44 18.42 -2.82
N ARG A 31 5.53 19.00 -2.28
CA ARG A 31 6.67 19.47 -3.09
C ARG A 31 7.40 18.32 -3.76
N ILE A 32 7.64 17.22 -3.06
CA ILE A 32 8.26 16.01 -3.61
C ILE A 32 7.42 15.48 -4.78
N GLN A 33 6.09 15.38 -4.62
CA GLN A 33 5.21 14.92 -5.69
C GLN A 33 5.24 15.84 -6.93
N ALA A 34 5.26 17.15 -6.72
CA ALA A 34 5.34 18.13 -7.81
C ALA A 34 6.67 18.04 -8.58
N ALA A 35 7.77 17.71 -7.90
CA ALA A 35 9.10 17.55 -8.50
C ALA A 35 9.35 16.15 -9.08
N ALA A 36 8.62 15.13 -8.62
CA ALA A 36 8.84 13.75 -9.03
C ALA A 36 8.51 13.54 -10.52
N ARG A 37 9.44 12.90 -11.22
CA ARG A 37 9.31 12.46 -12.61
C ARG A 37 9.70 11.00 -12.71
N PHE A 38 8.94 10.22 -13.48
CA PHE A 38 9.24 8.82 -13.74
C PHE A 38 8.98 8.49 -15.20
N LYS A 39 9.63 7.45 -15.72
CA LYS A 39 9.35 6.95 -17.07
C LYS A 39 8.30 5.86 -16.98
N ASP A 40 7.31 5.92 -17.87
CA ASP A 40 6.33 4.84 -18.00
C ASP A 40 6.91 3.63 -18.78
N GLU A 41 6.08 2.62 -19.01
CA GLU A 41 6.45 1.40 -19.74
C GLU A 41 6.89 1.68 -21.19
N LYS A 42 6.52 2.83 -21.77
CA LYS A 42 6.89 3.27 -23.11
C LYS A 42 8.13 4.16 -23.11
N GLY A 43 8.67 4.47 -21.93
CA GLY A 43 9.83 5.34 -21.75
C GLY A 43 9.50 6.83 -21.75
N GLU A 44 8.22 7.21 -21.75
CA GLU A 44 7.77 8.60 -21.72
C GLU A 44 7.83 9.15 -20.30
N GLU A 45 8.25 10.40 -20.15
CA GLU A 45 8.37 11.05 -18.85
C GLU A 45 7.01 11.53 -18.34
N GLN A 46 6.65 11.09 -17.14
CA GLN A 46 5.39 11.41 -16.48
C GLN A 46 5.64 12.03 -15.10
N SER A 47 4.72 12.91 -14.70
CA SER A 47 4.63 13.44 -13.34
C SER A 47 3.63 12.64 -12.51
N ILE A 48 3.78 12.70 -11.18
CA ILE A 48 2.78 12.14 -10.27
C ILE A 48 1.49 12.96 -10.38
N TYR A 49 0.37 12.32 -10.75
CA TYR A 49 -0.96 12.92 -10.81
C TYR A 49 -2.03 11.89 -10.46
N LEU A 50 -2.83 12.17 -9.43
CA LEU A 50 -3.96 11.33 -9.03
C LEU A 50 -5.24 11.77 -9.76
N PRO A 51 -5.88 10.93 -10.59
CA PRO A 51 -7.16 11.28 -11.20
C PRO A 51 -8.28 11.33 -10.15
N CYS A 52 -8.90 12.50 -10.02
CA CYS A 52 -10.06 12.73 -9.16
C CYS A 52 -11.34 12.33 -9.91
N ARG A 53 -12.12 11.39 -9.37
CA ARG A 53 -13.34 10.85 -10.04
C ARG A 53 -14.66 11.28 -9.39
N GLU A 54 -14.58 12.06 -8.32
CA GLU A 54 -15.73 12.46 -7.52
C GLU A 54 -16.35 13.76 -8.04
N LYS A 55 -17.64 13.98 -7.73
CA LYS A 55 -18.38 15.18 -8.12
C LYS A 55 -18.24 16.28 -7.06
N HIS A 56 -17.15 17.04 -7.13
CA HIS A 56 -16.93 18.21 -6.28
C HIS A 56 -16.10 19.26 -7.01
N GLU A 57 -15.95 20.45 -6.43
CA GLU A 57 -15.00 21.44 -6.93
C GLU A 57 -13.58 20.92 -6.78
N HIS A 58 -12.88 20.75 -7.91
CA HIS A 58 -11.54 20.21 -7.92
C HIS A 58 -10.53 21.27 -7.50
N THR A 59 -9.74 20.94 -6.48
CA THR A 59 -8.56 21.70 -6.08
C THR A 59 -7.30 20.88 -6.38
N ASP A 60 -6.15 21.53 -6.39
CA ASP A 60 -4.84 20.87 -6.57
C ASP A 60 -4.63 19.71 -5.58
N ALA A 61 -5.20 19.80 -4.38
CA ALA A 61 -5.16 18.71 -3.40
C ALA A 61 -5.89 17.43 -3.87
N CYS A 62 -6.90 17.50 -4.75
CA CYS A 62 -7.57 16.28 -5.25
C CYS A 62 -6.65 15.43 -6.14
N HIS A 63 -5.57 16.04 -6.66
CA HIS A 63 -4.67 15.42 -7.61
C HIS A 63 -3.36 14.93 -7.00
N ARG A 64 -3.27 14.91 -5.67
CA ARG A 64 -2.09 14.50 -4.92
C ARG A 64 -2.39 13.30 -4.03
N TYR A 65 -1.38 12.45 -3.85
CA TYR A 65 -1.41 11.40 -2.87
C TYR A 65 -1.17 11.97 -1.47
N GLY A 66 -1.85 11.41 -0.47
CA GLY A 66 -1.59 11.67 0.95
C GLY A 66 -0.75 10.57 1.60
N PHE A 67 -0.31 10.78 2.85
CA PHE A 67 0.40 9.75 3.63
C PHE A 67 -0.42 8.47 3.83
N HIS A 68 -1.75 8.58 3.83
CA HIS A 68 -2.61 7.40 3.89
C HIS A 68 -2.51 6.53 2.62
N ASP A 69 -2.26 7.14 1.46
CA ASP A 69 -2.06 6.39 0.22
C ASP A 69 -0.71 5.66 0.22
N LEU A 70 0.32 6.19 0.88
CA LEU A 70 1.57 5.45 1.11
C LEU A 70 1.32 4.20 1.98
N ARG A 71 0.55 4.35 3.06
CA ARG A 71 0.17 3.21 3.90
C ARG A 71 -0.67 2.18 3.13
N ARG A 72 -1.56 2.63 2.25
CA ARG A 72 -2.33 1.76 1.35
C ARG A 72 -1.42 1.02 0.37
N ALA A 73 -0.53 1.74 -0.31
CA ALA A 73 0.42 1.17 -1.26
C ALA A 73 1.34 0.15 -0.58
N PHE A 74 1.78 0.40 0.65
CA PHE A 74 2.51 -0.57 1.46
C PHE A 74 1.70 -1.85 1.65
N ALA A 75 0.43 -1.77 2.06
CA ALA A 75 -0.40 -2.96 2.24
C ALA A 75 -0.61 -3.73 0.93
N THR A 76 -0.91 -3.02 -0.17
CA THR A 76 -1.08 -3.64 -1.50
C THR A 76 0.20 -4.31 -1.99
N ARG A 77 1.37 -3.70 -1.81
CA ARG A 77 2.66 -4.30 -2.21
C ARG A 77 3.05 -5.50 -1.37
N ASN A 78 2.51 -5.62 -0.16
CA ASN A 78 2.74 -6.73 0.77
C ASN A 78 1.54 -7.68 0.84
N GLU A 79 0.72 -7.75 -0.21
CA GLU A 79 -0.46 -8.62 -0.25
C GLU A 79 -0.12 -10.13 -0.25
N SER A 80 1.15 -10.51 -0.34
CA SER A 80 1.61 -11.90 -0.21
C SER A 80 1.77 -12.37 1.24
N LEU A 81 1.87 -11.44 2.20
CA LEU A 81 1.97 -11.79 3.63
C LEU A 81 0.71 -12.50 4.12
N SER A 82 0.82 -13.34 5.15
CA SER A 82 -0.39 -13.90 5.77
C SER A 82 -1.31 -12.77 6.24
N VAL A 83 -2.62 -13.00 6.22
CA VAL A 83 -3.59 -11.95 6.62
C VAL A 83 -3.31 -11.49 8.05
N ASN A 84 -2.88 -12.40 8.92
CA ASN A 84 -2.59 -12.11 10.32
C ASN A 84 -1.32 -11.25 10.47
N ASP A 85 -0.28 -11.52 9.69
CA ASP A 85 0.94 -10.71 9.71
C ASP A 85 0.67 -9.31 9.19
N LEU A 86 -0.07 -9.20 8.08
CA LEU A 86 -0.45 -7.91 7.53
C LEU A 86 -1.38 -7.15 8.50
N GLN A 87 -2.34 -7.82 9.15
CA GLN A 87 -3.18 -7.23 10.19
C GLN A 87 -2.34 -6.70 11.36
N GLY A 88 -1.35 -7.49 11.82
CA GLY A 88 -0.46 -7.13 12.91
C GLY A 88 0.40 -5.91 12.59
N LEU A 89 0.97 -5.86 11.38
CA LEU A 89 1.76 -4.72 10.88
C LEU A 89 0.90 -3.47 10.70
N MET A 90 -0.29 -3.63 10.12
CA MET A 90 -1.19 -2.51 9.82
C MET A 90 -1.93 -2.02 11.07
N ARG A 91 -2.00 -2.80 12.14
CA ARG A 91 -2.66 -2.44 13.42
C ARG A 91 -4.12 -2.03 13.26
N HIS A 92 -4.84 -2.67 12.33
CA HIS A 92 -6.27 -2.42 12.17
C HIS A 92 -7.07 -3.02 13.33
N LYS A 93 -8.12 -2.32 13.76
CA LYS A 93 -9.07 -2.85 14.76
C LYS A 93 -9.92 -4.00 14.20
N SER A 94 -10.33 -3.88 12.94
CA SER A 94 -11.16 -4.86 12.26
C SER A 94 -10.37 -5.63 11.20
N TYR A 95 -10.60 -6.93 11.13
CA TYR A 95 -10.01 -7.82 10.15
C TYR A 95 -10.47 -7.51 8.71
N GLN A 96 -11.72 -7.07 8.57
CA GLN A 96 -12.31 -6.69 7.28
C GLN A 96 -11.54 -5.52 6.62
N THR A 97 -10.90 -4.66 7.41
CA THR A 97 -10.10 -3.55 6.87
C THR A 97 -8.84 -4.04 6.17
N THR A 98 -8.20 -5.10 6.68
CA THR A 98 -7.02 -5.71 6.06
C THR A 98 -7.39 -6.54 4.84
N GLN A 99 -8.53 -7.25 4.89
CA GLN A 99 -9.02 -8.05 3.77
C GLN A 99 -9.20 -7.22 2.49
N ARG A 100 -9.52 -5.92 2.59
CA ARG A 100 -9.65 -5.03 1.42
C ARG A 100 -8.36 -4.88 0.59
N TYR A 101 -7.20 -5.17 1.17
CA TYR A 101 -5.91 -5.07 0.49
C TYR A 101 -5.43 -6.40 -0.09
N ILE A 102 -6.16 -7.48 0.15
CA ILE A 102 -5.75 -8.82 -0.24
C ILE A 102 -6.57 -9.22 -1.46
N ASN A 103 -5.89 -9.48 -2.57
CA ASN A 103 -6.51 -10.14 -3.71
C ASN A 103 -6.83 -11.62 -3.34
N MET A 104 -7.99 -11.83 -2.71
CA MET A 104 -8.44 -13.14 -2.21
C MET A 104 -8.52 -14.18 -3.32
N THR A 105 -8.80 -13.75 -4.57
CA THR A 105 -8.90 -14.60 -5.75
C THR A 105 -7.61 -15.37 -6.02
N ASN A 106 -6.45 -14.72 -5.87
CA ASN A 106 -5.15 -15.36 -6.08
C ASN A 106 -4.87 -16.43 -5.01
N ARG A 107 -5.20 -16.13 -3.74
CA ARG A 107 -4.98 -17.05 -2.61
C ARG A 107 -5.92 -18.25 -2.63
N LEU A 108 -7.17 -18.06 -3.04
CA LEU A 108 -8.13 -19.14 -3.18
C LEU A 108 -7.69 -20.15 -4.25
N ARG A 109 -7.07 -19.69 -5.34
CA ARG A 109 -6.56 -20.59 -6.39
C ARG A 109 -5.45 -21.50 -5.86
N GLU A 110 -4.45 -20.93 -5.20
CA GLU A 110 -3.36 -21.70 -4.56
C GLU A 110 -3.89 -22.67 -3.50
N ALA A 111 -4.87 -22.23 -2.69
CA ALA A 111 -5.50 -23.08 -1.69
C ALA A 111 -6.23 -24.26 -2.35
N VAL A 112 -7.06 -24.00 -3.38
CA VAL A 112 -7.80 -25.03 -4.12
C VAL A 112 -6.86 -26.06 -4.77
N ASP A 113 -5.77 -25.61 -5.39
CA ASP A 113 -4.77 -26.49 -6.02
C ASP A 113 -4.09 -27.42 -4.99
N SER A 114 -4.06 -27.02 -3.72
CA SER A 114 -3.49 -27.81 -2.61
C SER A 114 -4.49 -28.70 -1.87
N ILE A 115 -5.80 -28.59 -2.17
CA ILE A 115 -6.82 -29.43 -1.54
C ILE A 115 -6.67 -30.85 -2.05
N LYS A 116 -6.35 -31.79 -1.16
CA LYS A 116 -6.42 -33.22 -1.47
C LYS A 116 -7.88 -33.62 -1.62
N VAL A 117 -8.32 -33.80 -2.86
CA VAL A 117 -9.65 -34.33 -3.17
C VAL A 117 -9.59 -35.87 -3.14
N PRO A 118 -10.45 -36.55 -2.37
CA PRO A 118 -10.55 -38.00 -2.41
C PRO A 118 -10.94 -38.51 -3.80
N ASP A 119 -10.33 -39.62 -4.25
CA ASP A 119 -10.49 -40.18 -5.61
C ASP A 119 -11.94 -40.43 -6.03
N VAL A 120 -12.84 -40.63 -5.05
CA VAL A 120 -14.28 -40.81 -5.26
C VAL A 120 -14.98 -39.62 -5.94
N PHE A 121 -14.35 -38.43 -5.98
CA PHE A 121 -14.90 -37.24 -6.65
C PHE A 121 -14.20 -36.87 -7.97
N ALA A 122 -13.04 -37.46 -8.28
CA ALA A 122 -12.28 -37.15 -9.50
C ALA A 122 -12.92 -37.73 -10.78
N ALA A 123 -13.73 -38.79 -10.65
CA ALA A 123 -14.31 -39.52 -11.78
C ALA A 123 -15.51 -38.85 -12.47
N ARG A 124 -15.93 -37.64 -12.07
CA ARG A 124 -17.18 -37.01 -12.55
C ARG A 124 -17.03 -35.76 -13.42
N VAL A 125 -15.80 -35.34 -13.74
CA VAL A 125 -15.53 -34.11 -14.52
C VAL A 125 -15.08 -34.40 -15.97
N ALA A 126 -15.00 -35.67 -16.37
CA ALA A 126 -14.79 -36.05 -17.77
C ALA A 126 -16.10 -36.53 -18.39
N ASN A 127 -16.96 -35.59 -18.79
CA ASN A 127 -17.98 -35.75 -19.84
C ASN A 127 -18.40 -34.38 -20.36
#